data_AF-A0A445DC26-F1
#
_entry.id   AF-A0A445DC26-F1
#
_cell.length_a   1.000
_cell.length_b   1.000
_cell.length_c   1.000
_cell.angle_alpha   90.00
_cell.angle_beta   90.00
_cell.angle_gamma   90.00
#
_symmetry.space_group_name_H-M   'P 1'
#
loop_
_entity.id
_entity.type
_entity.pdbx_description
1 polymer ?
#
loop_
_entity_poly.entity_id
_entity_poly.type
_entity_poly.pdbx_seq_one_letter_code
_entity_poly.pdbx_strand_id
1 'polypeptide(L)'
;MSEAGADLLQQLEDILESDPLIDEVGFIHPSQFDLLNEESGISGNSSDEAISQATKRTASSEGCSKQKNKNFWNKDHKLGISTSILLPLYKAAKLAFMTAFKQYKMCGDQSNEVGNCLPASSSCDDLQSILMRHSRSLLLLSCDFMTAWNCRKLVVSKEKQHSMLLDELHLSALVLSHSPKSEQAWNHRRWVIKSMSAHCSNFKDLLRKESELVEKIAERSKMNYRAWNHRCWLISYMARDQVLHELKKSRSWAAMHVADNCCFHYRSRLLLKIMEESSGSEKNVSSGNKTDINQAWKDELDWNETLIRRYVGREALWLHRRFLSMYWINNFLSDSGGTSYNSKQTNRNSNYFDPFLENELCLIDSCITVEDNEFADFEAQAVYAASYMLWLKVQVPEPLGNDLRAKIRAMDLKSLLDNSNQERFSLFNHFLS
;
A
#
# COMPACT_ATOMS: atom_id res chain seq x y z
N MET A 1 32.36 8.74 22.58
CA MET A 1 31.93 9.03 21.19
C MET A 1 33.18 9.42 20.43
N SER A 2 33.45 8.87 19.23
CA SER A 2 34.51 9.43 18.38
C SER A 2 34.05 10.81 17.89
N GLU A 3 34.89 11.83 18.02
CA GLU A 3 34.59 13.22 17.62
C GLU A 3 34.01 13.29 16.20
N ALA A 4 34.66 12.60 15.24
CA ALA A 4 34.19 12.49 13.87
C ALA A 4 32.77 11.93 13.70
N GLY A 5 32.29 11.05 14.60
CA GLY A 5 30.93 10.51 14.54
C GLY A 5 29.89 11.51 15.04
N ALA A 6 30.26 12.32 16.03
CA ALA A 6 29.41 13.40 16.55
C ALA A 6 29.22 14.49 15.49
N ASP A 7 30.30 14.87 14.81
CA ASP A 7 30.26 15.88 13.75
C ASP A 7 29.37 15.45 12.57
N LEU A 8 29.41 14.16 12.22
CA LEU A 8 28.52 13.60 11.19
C LEU A 8 27.05 13.63 11.60
N LEU A 9 26.75 13.33 12.87
CA LEU A 9 25.39 13.41 13.39
C LEU A 9 24.88 14.84 13.40
N GLN A 10 25.70 15.79 13.84
CA GLN A 10 25.36 17.21 13.84
C GLN A 10 25.07 17.70 12.42
N GLN A 11 25.92 17.38 11.44
CA GLN A 11 25.69 17.71 10.04
C GLN A 11 24.37 17.14 9.50
N LEU A 12 24.05 15.88 9.81
CA LEU A 12 22.77 15.28 9.41
C LEU A 12 21.59 16.05 10.03
N GLU A 13 21.68 16.37 11.32
CA GLU A 13 20.62 17.08 12.04
C GLU A 13 20.43 18.50 11.50
N ASP A 14 21.51 19.22 11.21
CA ASP A 14 21.47 20.56 10.60
C ASP A 14 20.82 20.53 9.21
N ILE A 15 21.10 19.50 8.40
CA ILE A 15 20.45 19.32 7.09
C ILE A 15 18.94 19.10 7.26
N LEU A 16 18.55 18.22 8.17
CA LEU A 16 17.13 17.92 8.43
C LEU A 16 16.36 19.07 9.10
N GLU A 17 17.05 20.05 9.67
CA GLU A 17 16.44 21.28 10.21
C GLU A 17 16.38 22.41 9.19
N SER A 18 17.42 22.56 8.36
CA SER A 18 17.47 23.57 7.31
C SER A 18 16.57 23.25 6.12
N ASP A 19 16.32 21.98 5.83
CA ASP A 19 15.40 21.52 4.80
C ASP A 19 14.29 20.64 5.41
N PRO A 20 13.19 21.24 5.92
CA PRO A 20 12.07 20.50 6.50
C PRO A 20 11.18 19.82 5.45
N LEU A 21 11.43 20.04 4.16
CA LEU A 21 10.61 19.53 3.07
C LEU A 21 11.17 18.22 2.49
N ILE A 22 12.28 17.69 3.02
CA ILE A 22 12.89 16.45 2.55
C ILE A 22 11.85 15.34 2.48
N ASP A 23 11.62 14.82 1.27
CA ASP A 23 10.58 13.81 1.01
C ASP A 23 11.17 12.42 0.72
N GLU A 24 12.50 12.32 0.54
CA GLU A 24 13.19 11.09 0.19
C GLU A 24 14.62 11.03 0.72
N VAL A 25 15.00 9.86 1.23
CA VAL A 25 16.39 9.55 1.63
C VAL A 25 16.95 8.46 0.73
N GLY A 26 18.20 8.61 0.31
CA GLY A 26 18.95 7.61 -0.44
C GLY A 26 20.29 7.30 0.22
N PHE A 27 20.74 6.05 0.12
CA PHE A 27 22.09 5.65 0.52
C PHE A 27 22.96 5.52 -0.71
N ILE A 28 23.98 6.39 -0.80
CA ILE A 28 24.66 6.67 -2.07
C ILE A 28 26.12 6.24 -1.96
N HIS A 29 26.62 5.52 -2.96
CA HIS A 29 28.04 5.22 -3.00
C HIS A 29 28.85 6.50 -3.24
N PRO A 30 29.98 6.77 -2.55
CA PRO A 30 30.76 8.00 -2.70
C PRO A 30 31.09 8.39 -4.14
N SER A 31 31.23 7.42 -5.06
CA SER A 31 31.53 7.67 -6.47
C SER A 31 30.37 8.28 -7.26
N GLN A 32 29.14 8.23 -6.75
CA GLN A 32 27.93 8.72 -7.43
C GLN A 32 27.63 10.19 -7.11
N PHE A 33 28.29 10.77 -6.11
CA PHE A 33 28.05 12.18 -5.71
C PHE A 33 28.39 13.17 -6.81
N ASP A 34 29.43 12.92 -7.60
CA ASP A 34 29.80 13.83 -8.70
C ASP A 34 28.75 13.82 -9.82
N LEU A 35 28.23 12.63 -10.18
CA LEU A 35 27.16 12.49 -11.17
C LEU A 35 25.87 13.21 -10.75
N LEU A 36 25.44 13.04 -9.48
CA LEU A 36 24.25 13.72 -8.97
C LEU A 36 24.39 15.25 -8.97
N ASN A 37 25.62 15.75 -8.80
CA ASN A 37 25.88 17.19 -8.88
C ASN A 37 25.85 17.72 -10.32
N GLU A 38 26.20 16.90 -11.30
CA GLU A 38 26.13 17.24 -12.73
C GLU A 38 24.68 17.23 -13.22
N GLU A 39 23.90 16.19 -12.90
CA GLU A 39 22.49 16.08 -13.29
C GLU A 39 21.62 17.22 -12.70
N SER A 40 21.88 17.60 -11.45
CA SER A 40 21.20 18.73 -10.81
C SER A 40 21.62 20.11 -11.35
N GLY A 41 22.75 20.22 -12.04
CA GLY A 41 23.17 21.45 -12.71
C GLY A 41 22.49 21.66 -14.06
N ILE A 42 21.96 20.59 -14.67
CA ILE A 42 21.34 20.61 -15.99
C ILE A 42 19.86 21.02 -15.90
N SER A 43 19.15 20.67 -14.81
CA SER A 43 17.73 21.00 -14.66
C SER A 43 17.43 22.50 -14.46
N GLY A 44 18.44 23.30 -14.08
CA GLY A 44 18.29 24.76 -13.88
C GLY A 44 18.45 25.62 -15.14
N ASN A 45 18.89 25.04 -16.26
CA ASN A 45 19.20 25.80 -17.48
C ASN A 45 18.24 25.56 -18.65
N SER A 46 17.10 24.89 -18.45
CA SER A 46 16.05 24.77 -19.47
C SER A 46 14.84 25.65 -19.16
N SER A 47 15.04 26.96 -19.25
CA SER A 47 13.99 27.90 -19.61
C SER A 47 14.62 29.01 -20.43
N ASP A 48 14.08 29.21 -21.64
CA ASP A 48 14.56 30.09 -22.70
C ASP A 48 14.91 31.50 -22.22
N GLU A 49 16.18 31.90 -22.35
CA GLU A 49 16.54 33.18 -22.99
C GLU A 49 18.04 33.29 -23.27
N ALA A 50 18.33 33.83 -24.46
CA ALA A 50 19.57 34.46 -24.90
C ALA A 50 20.77 33.58 -25.31
N ILE A 51 20.71 33.18 -26.58
CA ILE A 51 21.82 33.37 -27.51
C ILE A 51 22.34 34.82 -27.35
N SER A 52 23.49 35.01 -26.70
CA SER A 52 24.57 35.87 -27.21
C SER A 52 25.77 35.89 -26.25
N GLN A 53 26.95 35.95 -26.86
CA GLN A 53 28.25 36.27 -26.25
C GLN A 53 29.04 35.12 -25.61
N ALA A 54 29.60 34.30 -26.50
CA ALA A 54 30.98 33.89 -26.31
C ALA A 54 31.91 35.11 -26.33
N THR A 55 32.90 35.11 -25.43
CA THR A 55 34.14 35.91 -25.47
C THR A 55 34.13 37.29 -24.77
N LYS A 56 34.41 37.32 -23.47
CA LYS A 56 35.58 38.03 -22.89
C LYS A 56 35.68 37.84 -21.37
N ARG A 57 36.89 37.45 -20.97
CA ARG A 57 37.56 37.51 -19.65
C ARG A 57 36.88 38.41 -18.61
N THR A 58 36.88 38.03 -17.33
CA THR A 58 37.85 38.52 -16.33
C THR A 58 37.83 37.62 -15.09
N ALA A 59 39.02 37.27 -14.58
CA ALA A 59 39.18 36.69 -13.27
C ALA A 59 38.90 37.77 -12.21
N SER A 60 37.97 37.50 -11.29
CA SER A 60 37.88 38.18 -10.01
C SER A 60 37.29 37.23 -8.97
N SER A 61 38.22 36.65 -8.19
CA SER A 61 38.12 36.35 -6.76
C SER A 61 36.73 36.44 -6.13
N GLU A 62 36.16 35.28 -5.80
CA GLU A 62 35.59 35.07 -4.47
C GLU A 62 35.90 33.63 -4.04
N GLY A 63 36.93 33.53 -3.19
CA GLY A 63 37.29 32.29 -2.52
C GLY A 63 36.25 31.98 -1.44
N CYS A 64 35.60 30.83 -1.57
CA CYS A 64 35.16 30.06 -0.41
C CYS A 64 35.39 28.59 -0.75
N SER A 65 36.18 27.93 0.09
CA SER A 65 36.55 26.52 0.02
C SER A 65 35.31 25.62 -0.03
N LYS A 66 34.82 25.29 -1.23
CA LYS A 66 33.86 24.20 -1.41
C LYS A 66 34.62 22.88 -1.34
N GLN A 67 35.01 22.49 -0.13
CA GLN A 67 35.28 21.09 0.18
C GLN A 67 33.99 20.35 -0.20
N LYS A 68 33.94 19.67 -1.35
CA LYS A 68 32.77 18.87 -1.75
C LYS A 68 32.47 17.93 -0.59
N ASN A 69 31.38 18.17 0.14
CA ASN A 69 31.01 17.33 1.27
C ASN A 69 30.63 15.96 0.69
N LYS A 70 31.54 14.99 0.75
CA LYS A 70 31.33 13.62 0.24
C LYS A 70 30.48 12.77 1.19
N ASN A 71 30.00 13.35 2.29
CA ASN A 71 29.27 12.65 3.33
C ASN A 71 27.75 12.74 3.10
N PHE A 72 27.27 13.92 2.73
CA PHE A 72 25.85 14.22 2.53
C PHE A 72 25.62 15.00 1.24
N TRP A 73 24.51 14.71 0.57
CA TRP A 73 24.01 15.43 -0.59
C TRP A 73 22.58 15.86 -0.29
N ASN A 74 22.28 17.15 -0.36
CA ASN A 74 20.93 17.68 -0.19
C ASN A 74 20.65 18.65 -1.33
N LYS A 75 19.67 18.31 -2.19
CA LYS A 75 19.12 19.16 -3.26
C LYS A 75 17.70 18.70 -3.57
N ASP A 76 16.85 19.62 -4.03
CA ASP A 76 15.48 19.32 -4.47
C ASP A 76 14.66 18.52 -3.44
N HIS A 77 14.90 18.79 -2.15
CA HIS A 77 14.30 18.06 -1.02
C HIS A 77 14.62 16.56 -0.99
N LYS A 78 15.75 16.16 -1.57
CA LYS A 78 16.28 14.80 -1.56
C LYS A 78 17.56 14.75 -0.73
N LEU A 79 17.64 13.79 0.17
CA LEU A 79 18.81 13.58 1.03
C LEU A 79 19.56 12.30 0.65
N GLY A 80 20.78 12.47 0.13
CA GLY A 80 21.76 11.41 -0.05
C GLY A 80 22.70 11.28 1.14
N ILE A 81 22.80 10.10 1.73
CA ILE A 81 23.76 9.77 2.78
C ILE A 81 24.80 8.82 2.20
N SER A 82 26.08 9.17 2.32
CA SER A 82 27.16 8.33 1.81
C SER A 82 27.24 7.00 2.53
N THR A 83 27.37 5.90 1.78
CA THR A 83 27.52 4.56 2.36
C THR A 83 28.80 4.41 3.19
N SER A 84 29.83 5.22 2.93
CA SER A 84 31.11 5.17 3.67
C SER A 84 31.00 5.64 5.12
N ILE A 85 29.98 6.43 5.45
CA ILE A 85 29.80 7.01 6.79
C ILE A 85 28.69 6.33 7.63
N LEU A 86 27.96 5.37 7.07
CA LEU A 86 26.76 4.82 7.71
C LEU A 86 27.02 4.21 9.09
N LEU A 87 28.08 3.41 9.21
CA LEU A 87 28.41 2.77 10.48
C LEU A 87 28.80 3.76 11.59
N PRO A 88 29.75 4.70 11.39
CA PRO A 88 30.06 5.69 12.42
C PRO A 88 28.88 6.61 12.74
N LEU A 89 28.11 7.03 11.72
CA LEU A 89 26.93 7.87 11.90
C LEU A 89 25.83 7.15 12.70
N TYR A 90 25.51 5.89 12.38
CA TYR A 90 24.56 5.09 13.15
C TYR A 90 24.99 4.92 14.61
N LYS A 91 26.28 4.63 14.86
CA LYS A 91 26.80 4.50 16.23
C LYS A 91 26.63 5.80 17.02
N ALA A 92 26.90 6.94 16.40
CA ALA A 92 26.72 8.26 17.01
C ALA A 92 25.24 8.55 17.29
N ALA A 93 24.36 8.39 16.29
CA ALA A 93 22.92 8.60 16.43
C ALA A 93 22.31 7.73 17.53
N LYS A 94 22.70 6.44 17.58
CA LYS A 94 22.23 5.52 18.62
C LYS A 94 22.70 5.95 20.01
N LEU A 95 23.96 6.33 20.17
CA LEU A 95 24.50 6.76 21.46
C LEU A 95 23.83 8.05 21.94
N ALA A 96 23.67 9.03 21.05
CA ALA A 96 23.01 10.30 21.33
C ALA A 96 21.56 10.08 21.77
N PHE A 97 20.80 9.28 21.00
CA PHE A 97 19.43 8.90 21.35
C PHE A 97 19.35 8.20 22.71
N MET A 98 20.17 7.18 22.97
CA MET A 98 20.11 6.43 24.23
C MET A 98 20.48 7.32 25.43
N THR A 99 21.38 8.28 25.24
CA THR A 99 21.78 9.25 26.27
C THR A 99 20.64 10.22 26.58
N ALA A 100 20.07 10.86 25.55
CA ALA A 100 18.93 11.76 25.69
C ALA A 100 17.71 11.03 26.28
N PHE A 101 17.45 9.80 25.87
CA PHE A 101 16.34 9.00 26.39
C PHE A 101 16.50 8.67 27.88
N LYS A 102 17.73 8.37 28.32
CA LYS A 102 18.02 8.15 29.75
C LYS A 102 17.77 9.43 30.55
N GLN A 103 18.24 10.58 30.07
CA GLN A 103 18.06 11.88 30.72
C GLN A 103 16.57 12.26 30.82
N TYR A 104 15.83 12.11 29.71
CA TYR A 104 14.40 12.38 29.67
C TYR A 104 13.60 11.51 30.66
N LYS A 105 13.93 10.21 30.77
CA LYS A 105 13.31 9.32 31.78
C LYS A 105 13.59 9.78 33.20
N MET A 106 14.84 10.10 33.50
CA MET A 106 15.23 10.58 34.85
C MET A 106 14.51 11.87 35.24
N CYS A 107 14.23 12.75 34.29
CA CYS A 107 13.44 13.98 34.54
C CYS A 107 11.95 13.65 34.80
N GLY A 108 11.36 12.74 34.01
CA GLY A 108 9.95 12.35 34.16
C GLY A 108 9.61 11.58 35.44
N ASP A 109 10.57 10.82 35.99
CA ASP A 109 10.36 10.10 37.26
C ASP A 109 10.39 11.07 38.46
N GLN A 110 11.18 12.14 38.39
CA GLN A 110 11.34 13.11 39.47
C GLN A 110 10.20 14.13 39.55
N SER A 111 9.47 14.40 38.46
CA SER A 111 8.28 15.26 38.51
C SER A 111 7.11 14.67 39.31
N ASN A 112 7.16 13.38 39.66
CA ASN A 112 6.14 12.70 40.46
C ASN A 112 6.48 12.61 41.96
N GLU A 113 7.71 12.95 42.36
CA GLU A 113 8.11 13.01 43.77
C GLU A 113 8.29 14.46 44.19
N VAL A 114 7.48 14.89 45.16
CA VAL A 114 7.43 16.25 45.68
C VAL A 114 8.80 16.68 46.18
N GLY A 115 9.37 17.70 45.53
CA GLY A 115 10.36 18.59 46.10
C GLY A 115 11.77 18.03 46.23
N ASN A 116 12.59 18.19 45.18
CA ASN A 116 13.97 18.61 45.37
C ASN A 116 14.52 19.30 44.12
N CYS A 117 15.12 20.46 44.33
CA CYS A 117 15.75 21.30 43.32
C CYS A 117 16.96 20.60 42.69
N LEU A 118 17.02 20.55 41.35
CA LEU A 118 18.23 20.22 40.61
C LEU A 118 18.79 21.46 39.88
N PRO A 119 20.12 21.51 39.67
CA PRO A 119 20.82 22.65 39.10
C PRO A 119 20.69 22.70 37.56
N ALA A 120 20.29 23.86 37.06
CA ALA A 120 20.64 24.52 35.78
C ALA A 120 21.03 23.69 34.53
N SER A 121 20.42 22.54 34.24
CA SER A 121 20.72 21.80 33.00
C SER A 121 19.46 21.39 32.26
N SER A 122 19.13 22.19 31.23
CA SER A 122 18.06 22.05 30.22
C SER A 122 16.62 21.99 30.75
N SER A 123 15.73 22.81 30.18
CA SER A 123 14.28 22.68 30.41
C SER A 123 13.79 21.28 29.99
N CYS A 124 12.68 20.80 30.57
CA CYS A 124 12.03 19.57 30.12
C CYS A 124 11.71 19.61 28.61
N ASP A 125 11.33 20.80 28.12
CA ASP A 125 11.04 21.06 26.71
C ASP A 125 12.29 20.94 25.83
N ASP A 126 13.45 21.39 26.34
CA ASP A 126 14.73 21.27 25.63
C ASP A 126 15.15 19.80 25.50
N LEU A 127 15.01 19.02 26.58
CA LEU A 127 15.29 17.58 26.58
C LEU A 127 14.38 16.82 25.62
N GLN A 128 13.10 17.19 25.58
CA GLN A 128 12.15 16.63 24.62
C GLN A 128 12.56 16.93 23.18
N SER A 129 12.91 18.18 22.87
CA SER A 129 13.37 18.58 21.54
C SER A 129 14.60 17.80 21.10
N ILE A 130 15.62 17.69 21.97
CA ILE A 130 16.85 16.91 21.73
C ILE A 130 16.51 15.43 21.49
N LEU A 131 15.62 14.85 22.29
CA LEU A 131 15.19 13.47 22.14
C LEU A 131 14.46 13.21 20.81
N MET A 132 13.58 14.12 20.40
CA MET A 132 12.87 14.05 19.13
C MET A 132 13.82 14.24 17.93
N ARG A 133 14.83 15.10 18.06
CA ARG A 133 15.89 15.30 17.06
C ARG A 133 16.73 14.03 16.87
N HIS A 134 17.32 13.50 17.93
CA HIS A 134 18.18 12.31 17.84
C HIS A 134 17.41 11.04 17.44
N SER A 135 16.16 10.89 17.88
CA SER A 135 15.32 9.76 17.45
C SER A 135 14.95 9.84 15.98
N ARG A 136 14.73 11.04 15.42
CA ARG A 136 14.55 11.24 13.96
C ARG A 136 15.78 10.74 13.19
N SER A 137 16.97 11.22 13.55
CA SER A 137 18.24 10.82 12.94
C SER A 137 18.46 9.29 13.01
N LEU A 138 18.22 8.69 14.18
CA LEU A 138 18.36 7.25 14.37
C LEU A 138 17.38 6.45 13.50
N LEU A 139 16.12 6.88 13.39
CA LEU A 139 15.10 6.17 12.62
C LEU A 139 15.33 6.23 11.10
N LEU A 140 15.97 7.28 10.60
CA LEU A 140 16.40 7.35 9.20
C LEU A 140 17.54 6.37 8.88
N LEU A 141 18.35 6.00 9.88
CA LEU A 141 19.48 5.07 9.74
C LEU A 141 19.12 3.63 10.12
N SER A 142 18.12 3.46 10.99
CA SER A 142 17.65 2.18 11.53
C SER A 142 16.15 2.23 11.73
N CYS A 143 15.42 2.03 10.64
CA CYS A 143 13.96 2.18 10.57
C CYS A 143 13.17 1.25 11.50
N ASP A 144 13.74 0.10 11.88
CA ASP A 144 13.09 -0.88 12.76
C ASP A 144 13.50 -0.74 14.24
N PHE A 145 14.15 0.36 14.63
CA PHE A 145 14.54 0.62 16.01
C PHE A 145 13.31 0.95 16.89
N MET A 146 12.61 -0.10 17.35
CA MET A 146 11.34 -0.03 18.07
C MET A 146 11.35 0.94 19.26
N THR A 147 12.43 0.96 20.05
CA THR A 147 12.53 1.84 21.23
C THR A 147 12.43 3.31 20.85
N ALA A 148 12.98 3.72 19.71
CA ALA A 148 12.89 5.10 19.22
C ALA A 148 11.46 5.44 18.83
N TRP A 149 10.77 4.58 18.06
CA TRP A 149 9.36 4.77 17.74
C TRP A 149 8.47 4.88 18.99
N ASN A 150 8.66 3.99 19.97
CA ASN A 150 7.86 4.02 21.20
C ASN A 150 8.16 5.23 22.08
N CYS A 151 9.41 5.69 22.09
CA CYS A 151 9.78 6.93 22.75
C CYS A 151 9.05 8.14 22.13
N ARG A 152 8.99 8.23 20.80
CA ARG A 152 8.23 9.29 20.12
C ARG A 152 6.73 9.21 20.43
N LYS A 153 6.14 8.01 20.44
CA LYS A 153 4.73 7.84 20.86
C LYS A 153 4.49 8.35 22.28
N LEU A 154 5.40 8.08 23.22
CA LEU A 154 5.30 8.57 24.60
C LEU A 154 5.30 10.09 24.68
N VAL A 155 6.19 10.75 23.95
CA VAL A 155 6.30 12.21 23.89
C VAL A 155 5.03 12.81 23.27
N VAL A 156 4.68 12.38 22.05
CA VAL A 156 3.53 12.93 21.31
C VAL A 156 2.20 12.68 22.04
N SER A 157 2.07 11.58 22.79
CA SER A 157 0.86 11.27 23.58
C SER A 157 0.62 12.24 24.74
N LYS A 158 1.66 12.88 25.27
CA LYS A 158 1.53 13.84 26.38
C LYS A 158 0.96 15.17 25.90
N GLU A 159 1.41 15.65 24.74
CA GLU A 159 1.03 16.97 24.23
C GLU A 159 -0.16 16.94 23.26
N LYS A 160 -0.29 15.86 22.46
CA LYS A 160 -1.33 15.65 21.44
C LYS A 160 -1.55 16.84 20.50
N GLN A 161 -0.52 17.65 20.27
CA GLN A 161 -0.59 18.77 19.34
C GLN A 161 -0.71 18.26 17.90
N HIS A 162 -1.57 18.90 17.11
CA HIS A 162 -1.83 18.50 15.73
C HIS A 162 -0.57 18.58 14.85
N SER A 163 0.28 19.60 15.05
CA SER A 163 1.56 19.77 14.35
C SER A 163 2.48 18.57 14.56
N MET A 164 2.67 18.12 15.81
CA MET A 164 3.52 16.97 16.10
C MET A 164 3.03 15.68 15.43
N LEU A 165 1.72 15.47 15.36
CA LEU A 165 1.17 14.30 14.65
C LEU A 165 1.47 14.37 13.15
N LEU A 166 1.40 15.55 12.53
CA LEU A 166 1.82 15.73 11.14
C LEU A 166 3.31 15.48 10.94
N ASP A 167 4.15 15.91 11.89
CA ASP A 167 5.60 15.65 11.84
C ASP A 167 5.90 14.15 11.93
N GLU A 168 5.13 13.39 12.73
CA GLU A 168 5.25 11.92 12.77
C GLU A 168 4.80 11.24 11.46
N LEU A 169 3.78 11.78 10.78
CA LEU A 169 3.42 11.32 9.43
C LEU A 169 4.53 11.65 8.43
N HIS A 170 5.14 12.83 8.52
CA HIS A 170 6.24 13.19 7.64
C HIS A 170 7.46 12.29 7.87
N LEU A 171 7.87 12.08 9.13
CA LEU A 171 8.98 11.18 9.48
C LEU A 171 8.73 9.75 9.00
N SER A 172 7.53 9.19 9.24
CA SER A 172 7.23 7.83 8.79
C SER A 172 7.20 7.73 7.26
N ALA A 173 6.73 8.76 6.54
CA ALA A 173 6.80 8.80 5.08
C ALA A 173 8.26 8.84 4.59
N LEU A 174 9.10 9.65 5.23
CA LEU A 174 10.53 9.76 4.92
C LEU A 174 11.26 8.43 5.16
N VAL A 175 10.94 7.71 6.24
CA VAL A 175 11.46 6.35 6.48
C VAL A 175 10.98 5.38 5.39
N LEU A 176 9.70 5.44 5.00
CA LEU A 176 9.13 4.58 3.97
C LEU A 176 9.69 4.85 2.57
N SER A 177 10.24 6.04 2.31
CA SER A 177 10.85 6.39 1.02
C SER A 177 12.03 5.47 0.66
N HIS A 178 12.81 5.03 1.65
CA HIS A 178 13.96 4.14 1.48
C HIS A 178 13.74 2.74 2.07
N SER A 179 12.81 2.60 3.02
CA SER A 179 12.44 1.33 3.67
C SER A 179 10.93 1.03 3.48
N PRO A 180 10.44 0.82 2.24
CA PRO A 180 9.00 0.77 1.94
C PRO A 180 8.25 -0.40 2.60
N LYS A 181 8.98 -1.42 3.07
CA LYS A 181 8.44 -2.62 3.74
C LYS A 181 8.63 -2.60 5.26
N SER A 182 9.10 -1.50 5.86
CA SER A 182 9.27 -1.42 7.32
C SER A 182 7.93 -1.52 8.04
N GLU A 183 7.76 -2.60 8.80
CA GLU A 183 6.54 -2.84 9.58
C GLU A 183 6.40 -1.80 10.70
N GLN A 184 7.51 -1.30 11.26
CA GLN A 184 7.48 -0.32 12.33
C GLN A 184 7.00 1.04 11.85
N ALA A 185 7.46 1.49 10.68
CA ALA A 185 6.99 2.74 10.08
C ALA A 185 5.48 2.67 9.79
N TRP A 186 4.99 1.57 9.20
CA TRP A 186 3.55 1.40 8.95
C TRP A 186 2.71 1.32 10.24
N ASN A 187 3.21 0.62 11.27
CA ASN A 187 2.53 0.56 12.58
C ASN A 187 2.47 1.92 13.27
N HIS A 188 3.58 2.66 13.26
CA HIS A 188 3.62 4.00 13.81
C HIS A 188 2.66 4.94 13.08
N ARG A 189 2.66 4.89 11.75
CA ARG A 189 1.74 5.67 10.92
C ARG A 189 0.26 5.37 11.24
N ARG A 190 -0.11 4.10 11.38
CA ARG A 190 -1.48 3.71 11.83
C ARG A 190 -1.83 4.27 13.20
N TRP A 191 -0.88 4.26 14.13
CA TRP A 191 -1.05 4.85 15.46
C TRP A 191 -1.30 6.37 15.39
N VAL A 192 -0.54 7.09 14.57
CA VAL A 192 -0.72 8.54 14.35
C VAL A 192 -2.12 8.83 13.77
N ILE A 193 -2.49 8.16 12.67
CA ILE A 193 -3.80 8.34 12.01
C ILE A 193 -4.95 8.03 12.99
N LYS A 194 -4.84 6.94 13.76
CA LYS A 194 -5.83 6.60 14.79
C LYS A 194 -5.96 7.72 15.83
N SER A 195 -4.84 8.31 16.24
CA SER A 195 -4.83 9.43 17.20
C SER A 195 -5.48 10.70 16.63
N MET A 196 -5.29 10.95 15.32
CA MET A 196 -5.90 12.08 14.61
C MET A 196 -7.40 11.88 14.33
N SER A 197 -7.87 10.63 14.21
CA SER A 197 -9.23 10.31 13.73
C SER A 197 -10.38 10.98 14.49
N ALA A 198 -10.21 11.23 15.80
CA ALA A 198 -11.26 11.85 16.62
C ALA A 198 -11.25 13.39 16.62
N HIS A 199 -10.19 14.03 16.12
CA HIS A 199 -9.94 15.47 16.34
C HIS A 199 -9.55 16.23 15.05
N CYS A 200 -9.50 15.55 13.90
CA CYS A 200 -9.10 16.15 12.63
C CYS A 200 -10.34 16.58 11.82
N SER A 201 -10.54 17.89 11.64
CA SER A 201 -11.64 18.44 10.83
C SER A 201 -11.53 18.06 9.34
N ASN A 202 -10.31 17.88 8.83
CA ASN A 202 -10.03 17.54 7.44
C ASN A 202 -9.60 16.07 7.25
N PHE A 203 -10.15 15.17 8.07
CA PHE A 203 -9.74 13.75 8.08
C PHE A 203 -9.97 13.06 6.72
N LYS A 204 -10.99 13.47 5.94
CA LYS A 204 -11.22 12.96 4.58
C LYS A 204 -10.02 13.23 3.65
N ASP A 205 -9.46 14.43 3.69
CA ASP A 205 -8.28 14.80 2.89
C ASP A 205 -7.02 14.06 3.35
N LEU A 206 -6.89 13.85 4.67
CA LEU A 206 -5.82 13.01 5.21
C LEU A 206 -5.90 11.60 4.62
N LEU A 207 -7.05 10.93 4.70
CA LEU A 207 -7.23 9.58 4.13
C LEU A 207 -6.92 9.52 2.63
N ARG A 208 -7.27 10.56 1.88
CA ARG A 208 -6.93 10.69 0.46
C ARG A 208 -5.41 10.74 0.23
N LYS A 209 -4.72 11.61 0.96
CA LYS A 209 -3.24 11.72 0.90
C LYS A 209 -2.55 10.42 1.33
N GLU A 210 -3.09 9.74 2.34
CA GLU A 210 -2.60 8.43 2.78
C GLU A 210 -2.74 7.36 1.69
N SER A 211 -3.87 7.35 0.99
CA SER A 211 -4.09 6.46 -0.14
C SER A 211 -3.11 6.75 -1.29
N GLU A 212 -2.91 8.02 -1.63
CA GLU A 212 -1.93 8.46 -2.64
C GLU A 212 -0.48 8.09 -2.25
N LEU A 213 -0.12 8.16 -0.97
CA LEU A 213 1.19 7.71 -0.48
C LEU A 213 1.38 6.21 -0.71
N VAL A 214 0.37 5.38 -0.43
CA VAL A 214 0.45 3.93 -0.68
C VAL A 214 0.66 3.64 -2.15
N GLU A 215 -0.04 4.34 -3.06
CA GLU A 215 0.17 4.20 -4.51
C GLU A 215 1.62 4.53 -4.88
N LYS A 216 2.16 5.66 -4.44
CA LYS A 216 3.56 6.04 -4.70
C LYS A 216 4.56 4.98 -4.22
N ILE A 217 4.32 4.40 -3.04
CA ILE A 217 5.19 3.36 -2.47
C ILE A 217 5.05 2.03 -3.23
N ALA A 218 3.82 1.65 -3.62
CA ALA A 218 3.56 0.43 -4.37
C ALA A 218 4.19 0.47 -5.77
N GLU A 219 4.25 1.65 -6.40
CA GLU A 219 4.91 1.86 -7.69
C GLU A 219 6.42 1.56 -7.60
N ARG A 220 7.07 2.09 -6.56
CA ARG A 220 8.50 1.94 -6.32
C ARG A 220 8.87 0.56 -5.78
N SER A 221 7.94 -0.11 -5.11
CA SER A 221 8.15 -1.40 -4.46
C SER A 221 7.07 -2.40 -4.87
N LYS A 222 7.36 -3.17 -5.92
CA LYS A 222 6.46 -4.20 -6.44
C LYS A 222 6.06 -5.20 -5.34
N MET A 223 4.80 -5.61 -5.37
CA MET A 223 4.19 -6.57 -4.43
C MET A 223 4.35 -6.17 -2.95
N ASN A 224 4.21 -4.87 -2.64
CA ASN A 224 4.29 -4.38 -1.27
C ASN A 224 2.98 -4.63 -0.51
N TYR A 225 2.83 -5.85 0.01
CA TYR A 225 1.71 -6.23 0.86
C TYR A 225 1.52 -5.31 2.08
N ARG A 226 2.60 -4.75 2.64
CA ARG A 226 2.50 -3.88 3.83
C ARG A 226 1.79 -2.57 3.52
N ALA A 227 2.11 -1.96 2.37
CA ALA A 227 1.48 -0.74 1.90
C ALA A 227 0.00 -0.98 1.55
N TRP A 228 -0.29 -2.05 0.79
CA TRP A 228 -1.67 -2.41 0.46
C TRP A 228 -2.50 -2.78 1.68
N ASN A 229 -1.94 -3.51 2.64
CA ASN A 229 -2.62 -3.82 3.90
C ASN A 229 -2.92 -2.55 4.72
N HIS A 230 -2.01 -1.57 4.69
CA HIS A 230 -2.29 -0.25 5.28
C HIS A 230 -3.47 0.44 4.58
N ARG A 231 -3.53 0.42 3.24
CA ARG A 231 -4.65 1.00 2.48
C ARG A 231 -5.97 0.27 2.75
N CYS A 232 -5.96 -1.07 2.87
CA CYS A 232 -7.12 -1.84 3.30
C CYS A 232 -7.59 -1.42 4.70
N TRP A 233 -6.67 -1.16 5.63
CA TRP A 233 -7.00 -0.71 6.98
C TRP A 233 -7.69 0.68 6.97
N LEU A 234 -7.28 1.59 6.07
CA LEU A 234 -7.90 2.91 5.92
C LEU A 234 -9.40 2.83 5.58
N ILE A 235 -9.85 1.76 4.91
CA ILE A 235 -11.26 1.57 4.54
C ILE A 235 -12.19 1.66 5.77
N SER A 236 -11.72 1.22 6.94
CA SER A 236 -12.50 1.30 8.19
C SER A 236 -12.84 2.71 8.63
N TYR A 237 -12.14 3.72 8.10
CA TYR A 237 -12.33 5.14 8.38
C TYR A 237 -13.03 5.91 7.25
N MET A 238 -13.26 5.26 6.11
CA MET A 238 -13.83 5.90 4.93
C MET A 238 -15.36 5.91 4.98
N ALA A 239 -15.96 7.01 4.56
CA ALA A 239 -17.39 7.07 4.26
C ALA A 239 -17.69 6.47 2.87
N ARG A 240 -18.95 6.10 2.62
CA ARG A 240 -19.41 5.44 1.38
C ARG A 240 -18.94 6.15 0.09
N ASP A 241 -19.00 7.48 0.07
CA ASP A 241 -18.54 8.30 -1.07
C ASP A 241 -17.05 8.10 -1.36
N GLN A 242 -16.23 8.02 -0.31
CA GLN A 242 -14.79 7.78 -0.43
C GLN A 242 -14.50 6.35 -0.89
N VAL A 243 -15.24 5.35 -0.39
CA VAL A 243 -15.08 3.94 -0.79
C VAL A 243 -15.40 3.76 -2.28
N LEU A 244 -16.50 4.37 -2.76
CA LEU A 244 -16.86 4.36 -4.17
C LEU A 244 -15.81 5.06 -5.04
N HIS A 245 -15.29 6.20 -4.58
CA HIS A 245 -14.20 6.90 -5.27
C HIS A 245 -12.94 6.02 -5.38
N GLU A 246 -12.53 5.38 -4.28
CA GLU A 246 -11.35 4.49 -4.28
C GLU A 246 -11.55 3.26 -5.18
N LEU A 247 -12.76 2.69 -5.25
CA LEU A 247 -13.06 1.58 -6.16
C LEU A 247 -12.92 2.00 -7.62
N LYS A 248 -13.41 3.19 -7.97
CA LYS A 248 -13.24 3.75 -9.31
C LYS A 248 -11.77 4.07 -9.60
N LYS A 249 -11.09 4.75 -8.68
CA LYS A 249 -9.69 5.18 -8.83
C LYS A 249 -8.74 4.00 -8.99
N SER A 250 -8.88 2.96 -8.17
CA SER A 250 -8.00 1.78 -8.21
C SER A 250 -8.15 0.93 -9.48
N ARG A 251 -9.16 1.20 -10.33
CA ARG A 251 -9.36 0.49 -11.60
C ARG A 251 -8.22 0.75 -12.59
N SER A 252 -7.74 1.99 -12.68
CA SER A 252 -6.61 2.34 -13.55
C SER A 252 -5.34 1.65 -13.11
N TRP A 253 -5.08 1.63 -11.80
CA TRP A 253 -3.94 0.91 -11.22
C TRP A 253 -3.95 -0.57 -11.58
N ALA A 254 -5.06 -1.25 -11.30
CA ALA A 254 -5.20 -2.68 -11.53
C ALA A 254 -5.11 -3.05 -13.03
N ALA A 255 -5.59 -2.19 -13.93
CA ALA A 255 -5.46 -2.38 -15.37
C ALA A 255 -3.99 -2.27 -15.86
N MET A 256 -3.17 -1.43 -15.23
CA MET A 256 -1.74 -1.34 -15.53
C MET A 256 -0.92 -2.44 -14.82
N HIS A 257 -1.40 -2.90 -13.67
CA HIS A 257 -0.71 -3.84 -12.78
C HIS A 257 -1.51 -5.15 -12.62
N VAL A 258 -1.81 -5.83 -13.74
CA VAL A 258 -2.68 -7.02 -13.75
C VAL A 258 -2.16 -8.22 -12.95
N ALA A 259 -0.87 -8.24 -12.61
CA ALA A 259 -0.26 -9.25 -11.75
C ALA A 259 -0.26 -8.87 -10.25
N ASP A 260 -0.70 -7.66 -9.89
CA ASP A 260 -0.70 -7.19 -8.51
C ASP A 260 -1.93 -7.71 -7.74
N ASN A 261 -1.77 -8.92 -7.19
CA ASN A 261 -2.75 -9.55 -6.30
C ASN A 261 -3.16 -8.66 -5.11
N CYS A 262 -2.27 -7.80 -4.61
CA CYS A 262 -2.58 -6.96 -3.46
C CYS A 262 -3.58 -5.85 -3.84
N CYS A 263 -3.50 -5.34 -5.07
CA CYS A 263 -4.48 -4.38 -5.59
C CYS A 263 -5.86 -5.02 -5.73
N PHE A 264 -5.95 -6.23 -6.32
CA PHE A 264 -7.23 -6.94 -6.41
C PHE A 264 -7.83 -7.26 -5.03
N HIS A 265 -7.00 -7.66 -4.06
CA HIS A 265 -7.45 -7.81 -2.68
C HIS A 265 -8.02 -6.51 -2.10
N TYR A 266 -7.36 -5.37 -2.33
CA TYR A 266 -7.88 -4.06 -1.91
C TYR A 266 -9.24 -3.76 -2.54
N ARG A 267 -9.41 -4.04 -3.83
CA ARG A 267 -10.71 -3.92 -4.52
C ARG A 267 -11.78 -4.81 -3.89
N SER A 268 -11.46 -6.07 -3.57
CA SER A 268 -12.36 -6.97 -2.85
C SER A 268 -12.80 -6.37 -1.50
N ARG A 269 -11.88 -5.74 -0.76
CA ARG A 269 -12.20 -5.10 0.53
C ARG A 269 -13.11 -3.89 0.38
N LEU A 270 -12.91 -3.06 -0.65
CA LEU A 270 -13.79 -1.93 -0.96
C LEU A 270 -15.21 -2.40 -1.30
N LEU A 271 -15.31 -3.43 -2.14
CA LEU A 271 -16.56 -4.04 -2.53
C LEU A 271 -17.32 -4.59 -1.32
N LEU A 272 -16.66 -5.34 -0.43
CA LEU A 272 -17.28 -5.82 0.81
C LEU A 272 -17.77 -4.68 1.71
N LYS A 273 -17.00 -3.59 1.83
CA LYS A 273 -17.38 -2.42 2.63
C LYS A 273 -18.65 -1.74 2.12
N ILE A 274 -18.80 -1.59 0.80
CA ILE A 274 -20.02 -1.03 0.17
C ILE A 274 -21.27 -1.85 0.57
N MET A 275 -21.09 -3.16 0.77
CA MET A 275 -22.17 -4.07 1.11
C MET A 275 -22.53 -4.04 2.59
N GLU A 276 -21.53 -4.08 3.48
CA GLU A 276 -21.75 -4.00 4.93
C GLU A 276 -22.56 -2.77 5.33
N GLU A 277 -22.26 -1.61 4.73
CA GLU A 277 -22.97 -0.35 4.98
C GLU A 277 -24.43 -0.35 4.53
N SER A 278 -24.80 -1.30 3.67
CA SER A 278 -26.17 -1.46 3.16
C SER A 278 -27.01 -2.41 4.02
N SER A 279 -26.37 -3.25 4.82
CA SER A 279 -27.02 -4.20 5.77
C SER A 279 -27.23 -3.60 7.16
N GLY A 280 -26.44 -2.58 7.55
CA GLY A 280 -26.43 -2.00 8.90
C GLY A 280 -27.44 -0.89 9.17
N SER A 281 -28.18 -0.40 8.17
CA SER A 281 -29.27 0.56 8.37
C SER A 281 -30.57 -0.17 8.67
N GLU A 282 -30.90 -0.34 9.95
CA GLU A 282 -32.22 -0.83 10.36
C GLU A 282 -33.33 0.06 9.78
N LYS A 283 -34.30 -0.60 9.12
CA LYS A 283 -35.59 -0.11 8.62
C LYS A 283 -35.50 0.73 7.33
N ASN A 284 -35.80 0.03 6.22
CA ASN A 284 -35.96 0.51 4.84
C ASN A 284 -34.66 0.62 4.03
N VAL A 285 -34.03 -0.52 3.70
CA VAL A 285 -33.17 -0.59 2.51
C VAL A 285 -34.05 -0.24 1.30
N SER A 286 -33.90 0.97 0.77
CA SER A 286 -34.52 1.37 -0.50
C SER A 286 -34.16 0.35 -1.57
N SER A 287 -35.13 -0.08 -2.38
CA SER A 287 -34.86 -0.99 -3.50
C SER A 287 -33.77 -0.46 -4.43
N GLY A 288 -33.62 0.88 -4.51
CA GLY A 288 -32.57 1.56 -5.27
C GLY A 288 -31.15 1.24 -4.79
N ASN A 289 -30.91 1.18 -3.47
CA ASN A 289 -29.57 0.90 -2.95
C ASN A 289 -29.12 -0.53 -3.26
N LYS A 290 -30.04 -1.49 -3.26
CA LYS A 290 -29.74 -2.90 -3.59
C LYS A 290 -29.46 -3.06 -5.08
N THR A 291 -30.22 -2.38 -5.95
CA THR A 291 -29.94 -2.38 -7.40
C THR A 291 -28.57 -1.79 -7.73
N ASP A 292 -28.15 -0.74 -7.04
CA ASP A 292 -26.84 -0.11 -7.26
C ASP A 292 -25.67 -1.03 -6.90
N ILE A 293 -25.79 -1.81 -5.82
CA ILE A 293 -24.76 -2.78 -5.40
C ILE A 293 -24.66 -3.93 -6.41
N ASN A 294 -25.82 -4.47 -6.83
CA ASN A 294 -25.86 -5.53 -7.84
C ASN A 294 -25.21 -5.06 -9.14
N GLN A 295 -25.48 -3.82 -9.54
CA GLN A 295 -24.87 -3.23 -10.73
C GLN A 295 -23.35 -3.06 -10.57
N ALA A 296 -22.89 -2.53 -9.44
CA ALA A 296 -21.45 -2.38 -9.19
C ALA A 296 -20.69 -3.72 -9.22
N TRP A 297 -21.33 -4.80 -8.75
CA TRP A 297 -20.73 -6.15 -8.79
C TRP A 297 -20.72 -6.73 -10.21
N LYS A 298 -21.79 -6.54 -10.98
CA LYS A 298 -21.83 -6.89 -12.41
C LYS A 298 -20.77 -6.14 -13.20
N ASP A 299 -20.68 -4.83 -13.02
CA ASP A 299 -19.68 -3.99 -13.67
C ASP A 299 -18.24 -4.45 -13.36
N GLU A 300 -18.02 -4.99 -12.16
CA GLU A 300 -16.72 -5.54 -11.77
C GLU A 300 -16.46 -6.91 -12.42
N LEU A 301 -17.45 -7.79 -12.50
CA LEU A 301 -17.38 -9.07 -13.22
C LEU A 301 -17.09 -8.85 -14.71
N ASP A 302 -17.83 -7.96 -15.38
CA ASP A 302 -17.68 -7.68 -16.81
C ASP A 302 -16.29 -7.08 -17.13
N TRP A 303 -15.81 -6.19 -16.25
CA TRP A 303 -14.47 -5.63 -16.39
C TRP A 303 -13.37 -6.64 -16.10
N ASN A 304 -13.52 -7.48 -15.08
CA ASN A 304 -12.58 -8.56 -14.80
C ASN A 304 -12.52 -9.55 -15.96
N GLU A 305 -13.65 -9.88 -16.59
CA GLU A 305 -13.69 -10.67 -17.83
C GLU A 305 -12.86 -10.03 -18.93
N THR A 306 -13.05 -8.72 -19.16
CA THR A 306 -12.28 -7.97 -20.15
C THR A 306 -10.77 -8.07 -19.90
N LEU A 307 -10.35 -8.02 -18.62
CA LEU A 307 -8.94 -8.20 -18.25
C LEU A 307 -8.46 -9.64 -18.48
N ILE A 308 -9.25 -10.65 -18.13
CA ILE A 308 -8.91 -12.07 -18.32
C ILE A 308 -8.69 -12.38 -19.79
N ARG A 309 -9.55 -11.84 -20.68
CA ARG A 309 -9.43 -12.01 -22.13
C ARG A 309 -8.21 -11.28 -22.71
N ARG A 310 -7.90 -10.10 -22.17
CA ARG A 310 -6.80 -9.26 -22.67
C ARG A 310 -5.42 -9.67 -22.18
N TYR A 311 -5.33 -10.14 -20.94
CA TYR A 311 -4.08 -10.44 -20.25
C TYR A 311 -4.04 -11.92 -19.86
N VAL A 312 -3.73 -12.73 -20.85
CA VAL A 312 -3.64 -14.19 -20.78
C VAL A 312 -2.59 -14.63 -19.73
N GLY A 313 -2.88 -15.70 -18.99
CA GLY A 313 -1.91 -16.34 -18.09
C GLY A 313 -1.68 -15.60 -16.78
N ARG A 314 -2.66 -14.80 -16.30
CA ARG A 314 -2.53 -14.02 -15.06
C ARG A 314 -3.42 -14.58 -13.95
N GLU A 315 -2.81 -15.33 -13.03
CA GLU A 315 -3.49 -15.98 -11.89
C GLU A 315 -4.32 -15.00 -11.05
N ALA A 316 -3.81 -13.78 -10.84
CA ALA A 316 -4.46 -12.76 -10.03
C ALA A 316 -5.88 -12.42 -10.50
N LEU A 317 -6.10 -12.40 -11.82
CA LEU A 317 -7.39 -12.09 -12.41
C LEU A 317 -8.41 -13.19 -12.12
N TRP A 318 -7.97 -14.45 -12.18
CA TRP A 318 -8.80 -15.62 -11.88
C TRP A 318 -9.09 -15.76 -10.39
N LEU A 319 -8.15 -15.41 -9.52
CA LEU A 319 -8.38 -15.35 -8.07
C LEU A 319 -9.40 -14.26 -7.71
N HIS A 320 -9.32 -13.09 -8.35
CA HIS A 320 -10.34 -12.04 -8.20
C HIS A 320 -11.70 -12.50 -8.74
N ARG A 321 -11.72 -13.17 -9.90
CA ARG A 321 -12.95 -13.76 -10.47
C ARG A 321 -13.62 -14.74 -9.50
N ARG A 322 -12.86 -15.63 -8.86
CA ARG A 322 -13.36 -16.51 -7.80
C ARG A 322 -14.02 -15.74 -6.67
N PHE A 323 -13.39 -14.68 -6.18
CA PHE A 323 -13.98 -13.84 -5.14
C PHE A 323 -15.32 -13.23 -5.59
N LEU A 324 -15.35 -12.62 -6.78
CA LEU A 324 -16.56 -11.97 -7.32
C LEU A 324 -17.69 -12.98 -7.50
N SER A 325 -17.40 -14.13 -8.11
CA SER A 325 -18.38 -15.17 -8.38
C SER A 325 -18.89 -15.84 -7.11
N MET A 326 -18.01 -16.12 -6.15
CA MET A 326 -18.43 -16.68 -4.85
C MET A 326 -19.44 -15.77 -4.17
N TYR A 327 -19.13 -14.48 -4.18
CA TYR A 327 -20.00 -13.50 -3.58
C TYR A 327 -21.33 -13.39 -4.33
N TRP A 328 -21.28 -13.39 -5.67
CA TRP A 328 -22.46 -13.34 -6.53
C TRP A 328 -23.41 -14.51 -6.25
N ILE A 329 -22.85 -15.72 -6.17
CA ILE A 329 -23.56 -16.96 -5.87
C ILE A 329 -24.23 -16.89 -4.50
N ASN A 330 -23.50 -16.51 -3.46
CA ASN A 330 -24.05 -16.56 -2.11
C ASN A 330 -25.12 -15.50 -1.84
N ASN A 331 -24.97 -14.29 -2.39
CA ASN A 331 -25.75 -13.13 -1.96
C ASN A 331 -26.85 -12.70 -2.94
N PHE A 332 -26.67 -12.92 -4.24
CA PHE A 332 -27.64 -12.46 -5.24
C PHE A 332 -28.52 -13.58 -5.80
N LEU A 333 -28.16 -14.83 -5.54
CA LEU A 333 -28.93 -16.00 -5.97
C LEU A 333 -29.84 -16.55 -4.86
N SER A 334 -29.47 -16.35 -3.58
CA SER A 334 -30.25 -16.82 -2.42
C SER A 334 -31.42 -15.89 -2.01
N ASP A 335 -31.37 -14.60 -2.35
CA ASP A 335 -32.23 -13.57 -1.75
C ASP A 335 -33.56 -13.31 -2.52
N SER A 336 -34.05 -14.32 -3.25
CA SER A 336 -35.36 -14.29 -3.93
C SER A 336 -36.44 -15.13 -3.23
N GLY A 337 -36.10 -15.89 -2.18
CA GLY A 337 -37.00 -16.84 -1.50
C GLY A 337 -37.72 -16.31 -0.25
N GLY A 338 -37.76 -14.99 -0.03
CA GLY A 338 -38.24 -14.39 1.20
C GLY A 338 -39.67 -13.86 1.19
N THR A 339 -40.70 -14.60 0.73
CA THR A 339 -42.09 -14.34 1.19
C THR A 339 -43.02 -15.55 1.01
N SER A 340 -43.60 -15.97 2.14
CA SER A 340 -44.89 -16.68 2.31
C SER A 340 -44.98 -18.16 1.92
N TYR A 341 -45.17 -18.98 2.95
CA TYR A 341 -45.76 -20.32 2.86
C TYR A 341 -47.17 -20.23 2.26
N ASN A 342 -47.31 -20.68 1.01
CA ASN A 342 -48.48 -21.28 0.36
C ASN A 342 -48.63 -20.77 -1.08
N SER A 343 -48.12 -21.52 -2.05
CA SER A 343 -48.90 -21.91 -3.23
C SER A 343 -48.08 -22.83 -4.13
N LYS A 344 -48.80 -23.76 -4.73
CA LYS A 344 -48.30 -24.77 -5.65
C LYS A 344 -47.77 -24.11 -6.93
N GLN A 345 -46.57 -24.54 -7.33
CA GLN A 345 -46.17 -24.75 -8.73
C GLN A 345 -46.31 -23.54 -9.67
N THR A 346 -45.32 -22.64 -9.66
CA THR A 346 -44.96 -21.80 -10.82
C THR A 346 -43.49 -21.37 -10.77
N ASN A 347 -42.65 -21.97 -11.62
CA ASN A 347 -41.54 -21.38 -12.39
C ASN A 347 -41.15 -19.91 -12.08
N ARG A 348 -40.43 -19.62 -10.98
CA ARG A 348 -39.89 -18.26 -10.70
C ARG A 348 -38.58 -18.19 -9.90
N ASN A 349 -37.70 -19.20 -10.01
CA ASN A 349 -36.37 -19.16 -9.38
C ASN A 349 -35.24 -19.29 -10.44
N SER A 350 -35.02 -18.32 -11.35
CA SER A 350 -33.80 -18.36 -12.21
C SER A 350 -33.35 -17.08 -12.95
N ASN A 351 -34.02 -15.93 -12.87
CA ASN A 351 -33.75 -14.84 -13.85
C ASN A 351 -32.30 -14.27 -13.90
N TYR A 352 -31.47 -14.44 -12.87
CA TYR A 352 -30.07 -13.98 -12.87
C TYR A 352 -29.05 -15.12 -12.79
N PHE A 353 -29.48 -16.35 -12.50
CA PHE A 353 -28.57 -17.48 -12.34
C PHE A 353 -28.13 -18.00 -13.70
N ASP A 354 -29.11 -18.33 -14.56
CA ASP A 354 -28.82 -18.95 -15.86
C ASP A 354 -27.95 -18.04 -16.74
N PRO A 355 -28.24 -16.71 -16.84
CA PRO A 355 -27.37 -15.80 -17.60
C PRO A 355 -25.96 -15.67 -17.01
N PHE A 356 -25.82 -15.70 -15.68
CA PHE A 356 -24.51 -15.65 -15.04
C PHE A 356 -23.70 -16.90 -15.37
N LEU A 357 -24.29 -18.09 -15.20
CA LEU A 357 -23.60 -19.35 -15.47
C LEU A 357 -23.24 -19.51 -16.94
N GLU A 358 -24.12 -19.10 -17.86
CA GLU A 358 -23.83 -19.08 -19.29
C GLU A 358 -22.64 -18.18 -19.62
N ASN A 359 -22.56 -17.00 -19.03
CA ASN A 359 -21.42 -16.09 -19.20
C ASN A 359 -20.12 -16.69 -18.65
N GLU A 360 -20.14 -17.30 -17.45
CA GLU A 360 -18.96 -17.95 -16.89
C GLU A 360 -18.45 -19.08 -17.79
N LEU A 361 -19.37 -19.91 -18.31
CA LEU A 361 -19.02 -21.01 -19.21
C LEU A 361 -18.45 -20.50 -20.53
N CYS A 362 -19.01 -19.44 -21.11
CA CYS A 362 -18.48 -18.81 -22.32
C CYS A 362 -17.07 -18.25 -22.09
N LEU A 363 -16.83 -17.60 -20.95
CA LEU A 363 -15.50 -17.13 -20.57
C LEU A 363 -14.52 -18.29 -20.45
N ILE A 364 -14.89 -19.35 -19.72
CA ILE A 364 -14.05 -20.53 -19.53
C ILE A 364 -13.71 -21.18 -20.88
N ASP A 365 -14.70 -21.43 -21.73
CA ASP A 365 -14.53 -22.08 -23.04
C ASP A 365 -13.52 -21.32 -23.89
N SER A 366 -13.70 -20.00 -23.99
CA SER A 366 -12.78 -19.12 -24.73
C SER A 366 -11.36 -19.03 -24.15
N CYS A 367 -11.15 -19.42 -22.89
CA CYS A 367 -9.85 -19.38 -22.23
C CYS A 367 -9.18 -20.77 -22.14
N ILE A 368 -9.92 -21.84 -22.40
CA ILE A 368 -9.42 -23.22 -22.41
C ILE A 368 -8.83 -23.59 -23.77
N THR A 369 -9.37 -23.02 -24.85
CA THR A 369 -8.83 -23.25 -26.20
C THR A 369 -7.43 -22.66 -26.32
N VAL A 370 -6.41 -23.52 -26.33
CA VAL A 370 -5.02 -23.10 -26.56
C VAL A 370 -4.80 -22.98 -28.07
N GLU A 371 -4.93 -21.75 -28.58
CA GLU A 371 -4.69 -21.45 -29.99
C GLU A 371 -3.18 -21.43 -30.33
N ASP A 372 -2.34 -21.18 -29.34
CA ASP A 372 -0.90 -21.00 -29.49
C ASP A 372 -0.12 -21.67 -28.34
N ASN A 373 0.70 -22.66 -28.67
CA ASN A 373 1.54 -23.41 -27.73
C ASN A 373 2.96 -22.83 -27.59
N GLU A 374 3.28 -21.73 -28.28
CA GLU A 374 4.62 -21.12 -28.23
C GLU A 374 4.85 -20.35 -26.92
N PHE A 375 3.79 -19.89 -26.24
CA PHE A 375 3.89 -19.12 -25.00
C PHE A 375 3.24 -19.82 -23.81
N ALA A 376 4.01 -19.98 -22.73
CA ALA A 376 3.55 -20.56 -21.46
C ALA A 376 2.34 -19.84 -20.82
N ASP A 377 2.09 -18.58 -21.20
CA ASP A 377 0.94 -17.81 -20.72
C ASP A 377 -0.40 -18.45 -21.16
N PHE A 378 -0.50 -19.02 -22.37
CA PHE A 378 -1.74 -19.67 -22.84
C PHE A 378 -2.00 -21.00 -22.13
N GLU A 379 -0.95 -21.80 -21.88
CA GLU A 379 -1.06 -23.00 -21.05
C GLU A 379 -1.50 -22.62 -19.62
N ALA A 380 -0.88 -21.60 -19.03
CA ALA A 380 -1.27 -21.11 -17.72
C ALA A 380 -2.73 -20.63 -17.69
N GLN A 381 -3.18 -19.94 -18.74
CA GLN A 381 -4.57 -19.50 -18.88
C GLN A 381 -5.55 -20.68 -18.88
N ALA A 382 -5.28 -21.71 -19.69
CA ALA A 382 -6.12 -22.90 -19.74
C ALA A 382 -6.18 -23.62 -18.39
N VAL A 383 -5.04 -23.72 -17.69
CA VAL A 383 -4.96 -24.27 -16.32
C VAL A 383 -5.78 -23.45 -15.34
N TYR A 384 -5.70 -22.12 -15.37
CA TYR A 384 -6.48 -21.26 -14.47
C TYR A 384 -7.97 -21.33 -14.76
N ALA A 385 -8.37 -21.36 -16.04
CA ALA A 385 -9.75 -21.51 -16.47
C ALA A 385 -10.35 -22.87 -16.03
N ALA A 386 -9.61 -23.97 -16.27
CA ALA A 386 -10.01 -25.30 -15.82
C ALA A 386 -10.11 -25.38 -14.28
N SER A 387 -9.13 -24.81 -13.58
CA SER A 387 -9.15 -24.71 -12.11
C SER A 387 -10.36 -23.93 -11.61
N TYR A 388 -10.72 -22.85 -12.29
CA TYR A 388 -11.87 -22.02 -11.95
C TYR A 388 -13.18 -22.77 -12.16
N MET A 389 -13.32 -23.50 -13.28
CA MET A 389 -14.50 -24.31 -13.56
C MET A 389 -14.71 -25.43 -12.53
N LEU A 390 -13.64 -26.14 -12.17
CA LEU A 390 -13.70 -27.17 -11.12
C LEU A 390 -14.09 -26.59 -9.77
N TRP A 391 -13.61 -25.39 -9.46
CA TRP A 391 -14.02 -24.68 -8.25
C TRP A 391 -15.51 -24.28 -8.30
N LEU A 392 -16.01 -23.76 -9.42
CA LEU A 392 -17.42 -23.41 -9.60
C LEU A 392 -18.34 -24.62 -9.39
N LYS A 393 -17.95 -25.81 -9.88
CA LYS A 393 -18.68 -27.08 -9.66
C LYS A 393 -18.94 -27.35 -8.16
N VAL A 394 -18.01 -26.97 -7.29
CA VAL A 394 -18.11 -27.17 -5.85
C VAL A 394 -18.98 -26.10 -5.19
N GLN A 395 -18.99 -24.87 -5.71
CA GLN A 395 -19.70 -23.75 -5.09
C GLN A 395 -21.18 -23.67 -5.47
N VAL A 396 -21.59 -24.19 -6.63
CA VAL A 396 -22.98 -24.11 -7.09
C VAL A 396 -23.88 -25.12 -6.34
N PRO A 397 -24.96 -24.67 -5.67
CA PRO A 397 -25.90 -25.57 -4.99
C PRO A 397 -26.68 -26.50 -5.93
N GLU A 398 -27.09 -27.66 -5.43
CA GLU A 398 -28.08 -28.53 -6.11
C GLU A 398 -29.47 -27.87 -6.14
N PRO A 399 -30.26 -27.96 -7.25
CA PRO A 399 -30.08 -28.83 -8.42
C PRO A 399 -29.36 -28.19 -9.62
N LEU A 400 -28.98 -26.91 -9.53
CA LEU A 400 -28.34 -26.14 -10.63
C LEU A 400 -26.94 -26.69 -10.98
N GLY A 401 -26.27 -27.32 -10.01
CA GLY A 401 -25.03 -28.06 -10.24
C GLY A 401 -25.15 -29.23 -11.24
N ASN A 402 -26.34 -29.76 -11.49
CA ASN A 402 -26.54 -30.85 -12.46
C ASN A 402 -26.31 -30.41 -13.92
N ASP A 403 -26.80 -29.22 -14.30
CA ASP A 403 -26.62 -28.68 -15.65
C ASP A 403 -25.13 -28.34 -15.90
N LEU A 404 -24.48 -27.75 -14.90
CA LEU A 404 -23.04 -27.50 -14.91
C LEU A 404 -22.24 -28.80 -15.06
N ARG A 405 -22.63 -29.88 -14.36
CA ARG A 405 -21.98 -31.19 -14.51
C ARG A 405 -22.15 -31.79 -15.90
N ALA A 406 -23.32 -31.64 -16.52
CA ALA A 406 -23.55 -32.13 -17.88
C ALA A 406 -22.66 -31.41 -18.90
N LYS A 407 -22.53 -30.08 -18.77
CA LYS A 407 -21.68 -29.25 -19.63
C LYS A 407 -20.18 -29.48 -19.39
N ILE A 408 -19.74 -29.63 -18.14
CA ILE A 408 -18.35 -30.00 -17.79
C ILE A 408 -17.96 -31.35 -18.40
N ARG A 409 -18.85 -32.34 -18.38
CA ARG A 409 -18.59 -33.67 -18.98
C ARG A 409 -18.47 -33.64 -20.51
N ALA A 410 -19.01 -32.61 -21.16
CA ALA A 410 -18.85 -32.41 -22.60
C ALA A 410 -17.48 -31.78 -22.95
N MET A 411 -16.81 -31.13 -22.00
CA MET A 411 -15.46 -30.58 -22.17
C MET A 411 -14.41 -31.64 -21.82
N ASP A 412 -13.46 -31.91 -22.72
CA ASP A 412 -12.38 -32.87 -22.49
C ASP A 412 -11.29 -32.30 -21.57
N LEU A 413 -11.65 -32.08 -20.30
CA LEU A 413 -10.75 -31.52 -19.27
C LEU A 413 -9.60 -32.45 -18.90
N LYS A 414 -9.76 -33.75 -19.18
CA LYS A 414 -8.81 -34.77 -18.78
C LYS A 414 -7.53 -34.70 -19.62
N SER A 415 -7.67 -34.55 -20.94
CA SER A 415 -6.53 -34.39 -21.84
C SER A 415 -5.74 -33.09 -21.62
N LEU A 416 -6.42 -32.01 -21.19
CA LEU A 416 -5.80 -30.72 -20.88
C LEU A 416 -4.98 -30.74 -19.58
N LEU A 417 -5.52 -31.35 -18.52
CA LEU A 417 -4.84 -31.43 -17.23
C LEU A 417 -3.69 -32.44 -17.24
N ASP A 418 -3.77 -33.51 -18.05
CA ASP A 418 -2.71 -34.52 -18.22
C ASP A 418 -1.42 -33.93 -18.84
N ASN A 419 -1.53 -32.83 -19.60
CA ASN A 419 -0.40 -32.14 -20.22
C ASN A 419 0.23 -31.05 -19.33
N SER A 420 -0.47 -30.58 -18.29
CA SER A 420 0.01 -29.52 -17.40
C SER A 420 0.57 -30.09 -16.07
N ASN A 421 1.79 -29.67 -15.69
CA ASN A 421 2.55 -30.05 -14.49
C ASN A 421 1.90 -31.00 -13.46
N GLN A 422 2.46 -32.21 -13.35
CA GLN A 422 2.03 -33.36 -12.51
C GLN A 422 1.75 -33.05 -11.02
N GLU A 423 2.35 -32.02 -10.42
CA GLU A 423 2.17 -31.73 -8.99
C GLU A 423 0.77 -31.19 -8.65
N ARG A 424 0.18 -30.35 -9.51
CA ARG A 424 -1.20 -29.85 -9.31
C ARG A 424 -2.26 -30.90 -9.69
N PHE A 425 -1.90 -31.86 -10.54
CA PHE A 425 -2.77 -32.95 -11.01
C PHE A 425 -3.31 -33.85 -9.88
N SER A 426 -2.50 -34.06 -8.83
CA SER A 426 -2.91 -34.85 -7.65
C SER A 426 -4.12 -34.27 -6.91
N LEU A 427 -4.25 -32.93 -6.86
CA LEU A 427 -5.39 -32.24 -6.25
C LEU A 427 -6.64 -32.30 -7.14
N PHE A 428 -6.46 -32.31 -8.47
CA PHE A 428 -7.58 -32.28 -9.43
C PHE A 428 -8.31 -33.63 -9.57
N ASN A 429 -7.60 -34.76 -9.45
CA ASN A 429 -8.23 -36.08 -9.52
C ASN A 429 -9.28 -36.33 -8.42
N HIS A 430 -9.14 -35.69 -7.26
CA HIS A 430 -10.13 -35.78 -6.18
C HIS A 430 -11.46 -35.09 -6.53
N PHE A 431 -11.46 -34.09 -7.41
CA PHE A 431 -12.65 -33.33 -7.79
C PHE A 431 -13.30 -33.82 -9.10
N LEU A 432 -12.58 -34.62 -9.89
CA LEU A 432 -13.05 -35.19 -11.17
C LEU A 432 -13.72 -36.56 -11.00
N SER A 433 -13.38 -37.33 -9.97
CA SER A 433 -14.14 -38.51 -9.51
C SER A 433 -15.46 -38.08 -8.87
#